data_AF-A0A7Y3A7H1-F1
#
_entry.id   AF-A0A7Y3A7H1-F1
#
_cell.length_a   1.000
_cell.length_b   1.000
_cell.length_c   1.000
_cell.angle_alpha   90.00
_cell.angle_beta   90.00
_cell.angle_gamma   90.00
#
_symmetry.space_group_name_H-M   'P 1'
#
loop_
_entity.id
_entity.type
_entity.pdbx_description
1 polymer ?
#
loop_
_entity_poly.entity_id
_entity_poly.type
_entity_poly.pdbx_seq_one_letter_code
_entity_poly.pdbx_strand_id
1 'polypeptide(L)'
;MRACNSNNCPVGIATQKDHLRQRLIIEASANQLKNFFEASNELMKVVARSCGYDDLRKFNHEDLVTFDRDIHHLTGINYAGVI
;
A
#
# COMPACT_ATOMS: atom_id res chain seq x y z
N MET A 1 -11.63 -13.37 -5.28
CA MET A 1 -13.07 -13.24 -5.66
C MET A 1 -13.51 -11.81 -5.31
N ARG A 2 -14.09 -11.06 -6.26
CA ARG A 2 -14.61 -9.70 -6.04
C ARG A 2 -16.14 -9.76 -6.09
N ALA A 3 -16.78 -9.70 -4.92
CA ALA A 3 -18.24 -9.88 -4.77
C ALA A 3 -18.89 -8.80 -3.87
N CYS A 4 -18.23 -7.66 -3.69
CA CYS A 4 -18.62 -6.65 -2.71
C CYS A 4 -20.02 -6.08 -2.96
N ASN A 5 -20.45 -6.00 -4.22
CA ASN A 5 -21.72 -5.43 -4.65
C ASN A 5 -22.92 -6.42 -4.61
N SER A 6 -22.69 -7.72 -4.41
CA SER A 6 -23.75 -8.74 -4.50
C SER A 6 -24.31 -9.19 -3.14
N ASN A 7 -23.85 -8.59 -2.05
CA ASN A 7 -24.17 -9.00 -0.67
C ASN A 7 -23.73 -10.45 -0.34
N ASN A 8 -22.88 -11.08 -1.17
CA ASN A 8 -22.39 -12.45 -1.04
C ASN A 8 -20.89 -12.50 -0.74
N CYS A 9 -20.36 -11.53 0.02
CA CYS A 9 -18.95 -11.53 0.40
C CYS A 9 -18.61 -12.83 1.15
N PRO A 10 -17.72 -13.68 0.63
CA PRO A 10 -17.47 -15.00 1.21
C PRO A 10 -16.77 -14.95 2.56
N VAL A 11 -16.10 -13.83 2.86
CA VAL A 11 -15.30 -13.58 4.07
C VAL A 11 -15.98 -12.64 5.07
N GLY A 12 -17.25 -12.27 4.84
CA GLY A 12 -18.03 -11.52 5.84
C GLY A 12 -17.76 -10.02 5.94
N ILE A 13 -16.96 -9.43 5.04
CA ILE A 13 -16.63 -8.00 5.05
C ILE A 13 -17.75 -7.15 4.44
N ALA A 14 -18.12 -7.44 3.18
CA ALA A 14 -19.09 -6.65 2.41
C ALA A 14 -20.44 -7.40 2.28
N THR A 15 -21.08 -7.70 3.41
CA THR A 15 -22.36 -8.40 3.45
C THR A 15 -23.16 -8.05 4.71
N GLN A 16 -24.48 -8.04 4.58
CA GLN A 16 -25.43 -7.90 5.68
C GLN A 16 -26.08 -9.23 6.08
N LYS A 17 -25.74 -10.34 5.40
CA LYS A 17 -26.29 -11.67 5.73
C LYS A 17 -25.61 -12.22 6.97
N ASP A 18 -26.37 -12.52 8.02
CA ASP A 18 -25.83 -12.90 9.34
C ASP A 18 -24.84 -14.07 9.29
N HIS A 19 -25.19 -15.15 8.60
CA HIS A 19 -24.33 -16.34 8.44
C HIS A 19 -23.03 -16.06 7.66
N LEU A 20 -22.95 -14.97 6.88
CA LEU A 20 -21.72 -14.54 6.23
C LEU A 20 -20.95 -13.56 7.11
N ARG A 21 -21.62 -12.65 7.82
CA ARG A 21 -20.99 -11.72 8.77
C ARG A 21 -20.23 -12.45 9.88
N GLN A 22 -20.80 -13.55 10.37
CA GLN A 22 -20.17 -14.41 11.40
C GLN A 22 -18.82 -15.01 10.96
N ARG A 23 -18.48 -14.97 9.66
CA ARG A 23 -17.19 -15.48 9.15
C ARG A 23 -16.03 -14.52 9.41
N LEU A 24 -16.29 -13.25 9.71
CA LEU A 24 -15.24 -12.29 10.03
C LEU A 24 -14.77 -12.48 11.47
N ILE A 25 -13.50 -12.87 11.64
CA ILE A 25 -12.89 -13.02 12.97
C ILE A 25 -12.31 -11.67 13.41
N ILE A 26 -13.14 -10.86 14.07
CA ILE A 26 -12.87 -9.43 14.35
C ILE A 26 -11.49 -9.22 15.01
N GLU A 27 -11.21 -9.88 16.12
CA GLU A 27 -9.96 -9.69 16.87
C GLU A 27 -8.70 -10.07 16.06
N ALA A 28 -8.76 -11.19 15.33
CA ALA A 28 -7.64 -11.61 14.48
C ALA A 28 -7.44 -10.63 13.31
N SER A 29 -8.52 -10.19 12.67
CA SER A 29 -8.47 -9.22 11.58
C SER A 29 -7.97 -7.84 12.04
N ALA A 30 -8.36 -7.39 13.23
CA ALA A 30 -7.87 -6.13 13.81
C ALA A 30 -6.35 -6.19 14.07
N ASN A 31 -5.85 -7.29 14.64
CA ASN A 31 -4.42 -7.48 14.84
C ASN A 31 -3.64 -7.54 13.52
N GLN A 32 -4.18 -8.20 12.50
CA GLN A 32 -3.56 -8.22 11.16
C GLN A 32 -3.49 -6.82 10.54
N LEU A 33 -4.54 -6.02 10.68
CA LEU A 33 -4.57 -4.65 10.18
C LEU A 33 -3.55 -3.75 10.91
N LYS A 34 -3.45 -3.90 12.24
CA LYS A 34 -2.42 -3.23 13.04
C LYS A 34 -1.02 -3.56 12.52
N ASN A 35 -0.72 -4.86 12.38
CA ASN A 35 0.59 -5.31 11.92
C ASN A 35 0.91 -4.80 10.51
N PHE A 36 -0.08 -4.75 9.61
CA PHE A 36 0.08 -4.16 8.29
C PHE A 36 0.49 -2.69 8.38
N PHE A 37 -0.23 -1.88 9.16
CA PHE A 37 0.10 -0.46 9.30
C PHE A 37 1.46 -0.22 9.96
N GLU A 38 1.79 -0.97 11.01
CA GLU A 38 3.09 -0.87 11.67
C GLU A 38 4.23 -1.23 10.71
N ALA A 39 4.12 -2.37 10.01
CA ALA A 39 5.14 -2.80 9.05
C ALA A 39 5.27 -1.82 7.86
N SER A 40 4.16 -1.33 7.30
CA SER A 40 4.19 -0.32 6.25
C SER A 40 4.87 0.96 6.71
N ASN A 41 4.56 1.44 7.91
CA ASN A 41 5.19 2.63 8.48
C ASN A 41 6.70 2.47 8.68
N GLU A 42 7.15 1.32 9.20
CA GLU A 42 8.59 1.05 9.37
C GLU A 42 9.32 0.99 8.02
N LEU A 43 8.74 0.34 7.01
CA LEU A 43 9.31 0.30 5.66
C LEU A 43 9.39 1.71 5.04
N MET A 44 8.35 2.52 5.20
CA MET A 44 8.34 3.89 4.70
C MET A 44 9.44 4.75 5.34
N LYS A 45 9.70 4.58 6.65
CA LYS A 45 10.81 5.26 7.35
C LYS A 45 12.18 4.86 6.80
N VAL A 46 12.38 3.58 6.44
CA VAL A 46 13.63 3.12 5.82
C VAL A 46 13.86 3.81 4.47
N VAL A 47 12.81 3.97 3.67
CA VAL A 47 12.89 4.68 2.39
C VAL A 47 13.20 6.17 2.61
N ALA A 48 12.48 6.85 3.50
CA ALA A 48 12.73 8.26 3.82
C ALA A 48 14.16 8.51 4.28
N ARG A 49 14.66 7.65 5.17
CA ARG A 49 16.05 7.70 5.66
C ARG A 49 17.07 7.50 4.53
N SER A 50 16.79 6.61 3.58
CA SER A 50 17.69 6.38 2.43
C SER A 50 17.81 7.60 1.53
N CYS A 51 16.77 8.43 1.49
CA CYS A 51 16.75 9.74 0.81
C CYS A 51 17.28 10.90 1.68
N GLY A 52 17.73 10.64 2.92
CA GLY A 52 18.23 11.67 3.82
C GLY A 52 17.16 12.47 4.57
N TYR A 53 15.92 12.01 4.58
CA TYR A 53 14.82 12.68 5.29
C TYR A 53 14.48 12.01 6.62
N ASP A 54 14.06 12.84 7.58
CA ASP A 54 13.54 12.45 8.89
C ASP A 54 11.98 12.41 8.93
N ASP A 55 11.33 12.85 7.86
CA ASP A 55 9.87 12.95 7.73
C ASP A 55 9.44 12.68 6.29
N LEU A 56 8.37 11.87 6.12
CA LEU A 56 7.83 11.49 4.82
C LEU A 56 7.34 12.69 3.99
N ARG A 57 6.95 13.79 4.63
CA ARG A 57 6.47 15.00 3.94
C ARG A 57 7.59 15.77 3.25
N LYS A 58 8.85 15.41 3.48
CA LYS A 58 10.02 16.02 2.83
C LYS A 58 10.31 15.46 1.45
N PHE A 59 9.68 14.33 1.07
CA PHE A 59 9.74 13.86 -0.30
C PHE A 59 9.26 14.93 -1.27
N ASN A 60 10.01 15.09 -2.35
CA ASN A 60 9.72 16.04 -3.40
C ASN A 60 9.93 15.37 -4.77
N HIS A 61 9.79 16.16 -5.85
CA HIS A 61 9.83 15.62 -7.21
C HIS A 61 11.21 15.08 -7.59
N GLU A 62 12.30 15.58 -6.99
CA GLU A 62 13.67 15.13 -7.28
C GLU A 62 13.93 13.71 -6.76
N ASP A 63 13.17 13.24 -5.76
CA ASP A 63 13.27 11.88 -5.23
C ASP A 63 12.60 10.82 -6.12
N LEU A 64 11.75 11.26 -7.06
CA LEU A 64 11.06 10.35 -7.97
C LEU A 64 12.00 9.90 -9.08
N VAL A 65 12.18 8.59 -9.19
CA VAL A 65 13.02 7.97 -10.22
C VAL A 65 12.31 6.80 -10.91
N THR A 66 12.75 6.47 -12.11
CA THR A 66 12.30 5.30 -12.88
C THR A 66 13.48 4.45 -13.35
N PHE A 67 13.25 3.14 -13.47
CA PHE A 67 14.16 2.22 -14.17
C PHE A 67 13.68 1.86 -15.58
N ASP A 68 12.56 2.44 -16.01
CA ASP A 68 12.01 2.27 -17.35
C ASP A 68 12.46 3.44 -18.24
N ARG A 69 13.12 3.10 -19.36
CA ARG A 69 13.66 4.10 -20.30
C ARG A 69 12.56 4.82 -21.05
N ASP A 70 11.47 4.15 -21.42
CA ASP A 70 10.37 4.78 -22.15
C ASP A 70 9.64 5.77 -21.24
N ILE A 71 9.43 5.43 -19.97
CA ILE A 71 8.89 6.37 -18.97
C ILE A 71 9.82 7.57 -18.82
N HIS A 72 11.14 7.37 -18.69
CA HIS A 72 12.10 8.47 -18.60
C HIS A 72 11.97 9.42 -19.82
N HIS A 73 11.99 8.87 -21.04
CA HIS A 73 11.91 9.66 -22.27
C HIS A 73 10.57 10.39 -22.45
N LEU A 74 9.46 9.80 -22.03
CA LEU A 74 8.13 10.39 -22.19
C LEU A 74 7.78 11.40 -21.11
N THR A 75 8.28 11.22 -19.89
CA THR A 75 7.83 11.99 -18.72
C THR A 75 8.90 12.93 -18.16
N GLY A 76 10.17 12.72 -18.48
CA GLY A 76 11.29 13.46 -17.88
C GLY A 76 11.63 13.04 -16.45
N ILE A 77 10.98 12.03 -15.87
CA ILE A 77 11.34 11.48 -14.55
C ILE A 77 12.78 10.95 -14.61
N ASN A 78 13.59 11.25 -13.60
CA ASN A 78 15.00 10.85 -13.53
C ASN A 78 15.18 9.33 -13.68
N TYR A 79 16.12 8.90 -14.51
CA TYR A 79 16.45 7.48 -14.66
C TYR A 79 17.48 7.05 -13.62
N ALA A 80 17.19 5.99 -12.85
CA ALA A 80 18.03 5.54 -11.74
C ALA A 80 19.19 4.61 -12.14
N GLY A 81 19.22 4.12 -13.39
CA GLY A 81 20.31 3.29 -13.89
C GLY A 81 21.46 4.12 -14.49
N VAL A 82 22.38 3.43 -15.15
CA VAL A 82 23.46 4.07 -15.93
C VAL A 82 22.98 4.23 -17.37
N ILE A 83 22.98 5.47 -17.88
CA ILE A 83 22.77 5.80 -19.31
C ILE A 83 24.06 6.41 -19.82
#